data_AF-A9KGB4-F1
#
_entry.id   AF-A9KGB4-F1
#
_cell.length_a   1.000
_cell.length_b   1.000
_cell.length_c   1.000
_cell.angle_alpha   90.00
_cell.angle_beta   90.00
_cell.angle_gamma   90.00
#
_symmetry.space_group_name_H-M   'P 1'
#
loop_
_entity.id
_entity.type
_entity.pdbx_description
1 polymer ?
#
loop_
_entity_poly.entity_id
_entity_poly.type
_entity_poly.pdbx_seq_one_letter_code
_entity_poly.pdbx_strand_id
1 'polypeptide(L)'
;MSNQKRKGNPKQDIDLPTIPDKLYFTIGEVSELCQLRPHVLRYWEQEFSHLSPLKRRGNRRYYQLKDVLIIRKIRRLLYEEGYTIDGARQKLSEESSKDKQEHKVYETMRRAVSELEKIAASLEMA
;
A
#
# COMPACT_ATOMS: atom_id res chain seq x y z
N MET A 1 28.83 -14.49 -12.22
CA MET A 1 27.83 -14.38 -13.31
C MET A 1 27.43 -12.92 -13.40
N SER A 2 27.66 -12.32 -14.58
CA SER A 2 27.68 -10.88 -14.81
C SER A 2 26.36 -10.19 -14.50
N ASN A 3 26.36 -9.29 -13.52
CA ASN A 3 25.24 -8.38 -13.28
C ASN A 3 25.32 -7.24 -14.30
N GLN A 4 24.65 -7.47 -15.43
CA GLN A 4 24.57 -6.50 -16.52
C GLN A 4 23.81 -5.26 -16.03
N LYS A 5 24.56 -4.16 -15.91
CA LYS A 5 24.14 -2.75 -15.79
C LYS A 5 22.62 -2.54 -16.00
N ARG A 6 21.87 -2.37 -14.90
CA ARG A 6 20.50 -1.85 -14.96
C ARG A 6 20.58 -0.38 -15.40
N LYS A 7 20.32 -0.10 -16.68
CA LYS A 7 20.05 1.26 -17.15
C LYS A 7 18.73 1.71 -16.51
N GLY A 8 18.79 2.29 -15.31
CA GLY A 8 17.69 3.07 -14.75
C GLY A 8 17.41 4.22 -15.71
N ASN A 9 16.19 4.31 -16.22
CA ASN A 9 15.77 5.41 -17.07
C ASN A 9 15.50 6.63 -16.15
N PRO A 10 16.32 7.69 -16.17
CA PRO A 10 16.35 8.69 -15.09
C PRO A 10 15.42 9.90 -15.37
N LYS A 11 14.23 9.69 -15.93
CA LYS A 11 13.29 10.79 -16.27
C LYS A 11 11.81 10.38 -16.22
N GLN A 12 11.25 10.11 -15.02
CA GLN A 12 9.80 10.10 -14.83
C GLN A 12 9.42 10.65 -13.45
N ASP A 13 9.86 11.88 -13.21
CA ASP A 13 9.36 12.84 -12.22
C ASP A 13 8.54 13.85 -13.07
N ILE A 14 7.28 14.23 -12.87
CA ILE A 14 6.36 14.34 -11.72
C ILE A 14 4.93 14.32 -12.33
N ASP A 15 3.90 14.01 -11.53
CA ASP A 15 2.46 13.81 -11.85
C ASP A 15 2.06 12.44 -12.42
N LEU A 16 1.93 11.47 -11.50
CA LEU A 16 0.99 10.37 -11.72
C LEU A 16 -0.43 10.93 -11.80
N PRO A 17 -1.27 10.47 -12.74
CA PRO A 17 -2.63 10.97 -12.90
C PRO A 17 -3.45 10.79 -11.62
N THR A 18 -4.42 11.67 -11.36
CA THR A 18 -5.33 11.50 -10.22
C THR A 18 -6.03 10.14 -10.31
N ILE A 19 -6.14 9.43 -9.18
CA ILE A 19 -6.85 8.15 -9.15
C ILE A 19 -8.36 8.44 -9.19
N PRO A 20 -9.10 7.94 -10.19
CA PRO A 20 -10.55 8.13 -10.26
C PRO A 20 -11.26 7.49 -9.06
N ASP A 21 -12.43 8.03 -8.69
CA ASP A 21 -13.29 7.41 -7.68
C ASP A 21 -14.00 6.17 -8.26
N LYS A 22 -13.27 5.04 -8.25
CA LYS A 22 -13.73 3.75 -8.77
C LYS A 22 -13.30 2.63 -7.82
N LEU A 23 -14.19 1.67 -7.59
CA LEU A 23 -13.95 0.56 -6.67
C LEU A 23 -12.90 -0.46 -7.18
N TYR A 24 -12.85 -0.67 -8.49
CA TYR A 24 -11.98 -1.68 -9.10
C TYR A 24 -11.33 -1.19 -10.40
N PHE A 25 -10.03 -1.43 -10.52
CA PHE A 25 -9.22 -1.12 -11.68
C PHE A 25 -8.73 -2.41 -12.33
N THR A 26 -8.64 -2.42 -13.66
CA THR A 26 -8.00 -3.48 -14.43
C THR A 26 -6.49 -3.26 -14.46
N ILE A 27 -5.71 -4.29 -14.82
CA ILE A 27 -4.24 -4.16 -14.94
C ILE A 27 -3.81 -3.09 -15.94
N GLY A 28 -4.61 -2.84 -16.99
CA GLY A 28 -4.35 -1.79 -17.97
C GLY A 28 -4.52 -0.40 -17.36
N GLU A 29 -5.64 -0.17 -16.68
CA GLU A 29 -5.89 1.08 -15.95
C GLU A 29 -4.80 1.33 -14.89
N VAL A 30 -4.40 0.33 -14.11
CA VAL A 30 -3.32 0.49 -13.11
C VAL A 30 -1.97 0.75 -13.76
N SER A 31 -1.69 0.12 -14.90
CA SER A 31 -0.48 0.36 -15.69
C SER A 31 -0.38 1.83 -16.10
N GLU A 32 -1.48 2.43 -16.56
CA GLU A 32 -1.56 3.86 -16.90
C GLU A 32 -1.44 4.75 -15.65
N LEU A 33 -2.20 4.43 -14.60
CA LEU A 33 -2.23 5.21 -13.35
C LEU A 33 -0.90 5.25 -12.60
N CYS A 34 -0.07 4.22 -12.76
CA CYS A 34 1.23 4.11 -12.09
C CYS A 34 2.40 4.24 -13.06
N GLN A 35 2.14 4.44 -14.36
CA GLN A 35 3.15 4.46 -15.43
C GLN A 35 4.09 3.24 -15.38
N LEU A 36 3.54 2.04 -15.17
CA LEU A 36 4.27 0.78 -15.04
C LEU A 36 3.78 -0.22 -16.06
N ARG A 37 4.69 -0.96 -16.69
CA ARG A 37 4.29 -1.99 -17.66
C ARG A 37 3.50 -3.12 -16.97
N PRO A 38 2.47 -3.71 -17.61
CA PRO A 38 1.66 -4.76 -17.00
C PRO A 38 2.45 -5.96 -16.46
N HIS A 39 3.55 -6.36 -17.12
CA HIS A 39 4.37 -7.47 -16.62
C HIS A 39 5.11 -7.14 -15.33
N VAL A 40 5.47 -5.87 -15.10
CA VAL A 40 6.07 -5.42 -13.83
C VAL A 40 5.06 -5.54 -12.71
N LEU A 41 3.81 -5.13 -12.94
CA LEU A 41 2.72 -5.29 -11.97
C LEU A 41 2.49 -6.76 -11.62
N ARG A 42 2.47 -7.65 -12.62
CA ARG A 42 2.36 -9.11 -12.40
C ARG A 42 3.51 -9.67 -11.58
N TYR A 43 4.72 -9.19 -11.83
CA TYR A 43 5.89 -9.60 -11.06
C TYR A 43 5.78 -9.09 -9.61
N TRP A 44 5.39 -7.84 -9.40
CA TRP A 44 5.20 -7.27 -8.06
C TRP A 44 4.11 -7.96 -7.24
N GLU A 45 3.04 -8.45 -7.86
CA GLU A 45 2.04 -9.31 -7.17
C GLU A 45 2.65 -10.56 -6.54
N GLN A 46 3.76 -11.08 -7.09
CA GLN A 46 4.45 -12.24 -6.55
C GLN A 46 5.44 -11.86 -5.45
N GLU A 47 6.08 -10.70 -5.58
CA GLU A 47 7.12 -10.24 -4.67
C GLU A 47 6.59 -9.55 -3.40
N PHE A 48 5.42 -8.92 -3.49
CA PHE A 48 4.85 -8.12 -2.40
C PHE A 48 3.52 -8.71 -1.92
N SER A 49 3.54 -9.35 -0.75
CA SER A 49 2.33 -9.95 -0.13
C SER A 49 1.22 -8.94 0.17
N HIS A 50 1.57 -7.67 0.37
CA HIS A 50 0.61 -6.57 0.59
C HIS A 50 -0.17 -6.22 -0.68
N LEU A 51 0.31 -6.63 -1.87
CA LEU A 51 -0.33 -6.40 -3.16
C LEU A 51 -1.05 -7.68 -3.62
N SER A 52 -2.32 -7.82 -3.23
CA SER A 52 -3.13 -9.02 -3.52
C SER A 52 -4.41 -8.65 -4.28
N PRO A 53 -4.32 -8.43 -5.61
CA PRO A 53 -5.50 -8.12 -6.41
C PRO A 53 -6.48 -9.29 -6.46
N LEU A 54 -7.77 -8.98 -6.51
CA LEU A 54 -8.83 -9.99 -6.59
C LEU A 54 -8.77 -10.71 -7.94
N LYS A 55 -8.60 -12.03 -7.90
CA LYS A 55 -8.65 -12.89 -9.09
C LYS A 55 -10.08 -13.40 -9.28
N ARG A 56 -10.69 -13.10 -10.43
CA ARG A 56 -12.03 -13.60 -10.82
C ARG A 56 -11.94 -14.58 -12.00
N ARG A 57 -13.09 -15.13 -12.42
CA ARG A 57 -13.23 -16.05 -13.58
C ARG A 57 -12.42 -15.54 -14.78
N GLY A 58 -11.72 -16.45 -15.45
CA GLY A 58 -10.85 -16.12 -16.59
C GLY A 58 -9.52 -15.46 -16.21
N ASN A 59 -9.04 -15.63 -14.97
CA ASN A 59 -7.74 -15.10 -14.49
C ASN A 59 -7.59 -13.57 -14.61
N ARG A 60 -8.73 -12.86 -14.64
CA ARG A 60 -8.79 -11.40 -14.64
C ARG A 60 -8.49 -10.88 -13.25
N ARG A 61 -7.64 -9.87 -13.18
CA ARG A 61 -7.21 -9.20 -11.94
C ARG A 61 -7.92 -7.88 -11.80
N TYR A 62 -8.46 -7.65 -10.62
CA TYR A 62 -9.07 -6.39 -10.23
C TYR A 62 -8.34 -5.84 -9.02
N TYR A 63 -7.79 -4.64 -9.18
CA TYR A 63 -7.09 -3.90 -8.15
C TYR A 63 -8.07 -2.94 -7.50
N GLN A 64 -8.03 -2.82 -6.19
CA GLN A 64 -8.75 -1.79 -5.44
C GLN A 64 -7.90 -0.52 -5.33
N LEU A 65 -8.50 0.57 -4.86
CA LEU A 65 -7.78 1.82 -4.58
C LEU A 65 -6.53 1.57 -3.71
N LYS A 66 -6.64 0.76 -2.65
CA LYS A 66 -5.51 0.39 -1.78
C LYS A 66 -4.35 -0.26 -2.53
N ASP A 67 -4.65 -1.10 -3.53
CA ASP A 67 -3.64 -1.80 -4.31
C ASP A 67 -2.89 -0.81 -5.21
N VAL A 68 -3.61 0.16 -5.80
CA VAL A 68 -3.01 1.25 -6.58
C VAL A 68 -2.09 2.10 -5.72
N LEU A 69 -2.51 2.45 -4.50
CA LEU A 69 -1.68 3.21 -3.56
C LEU A 69 -0.42 2.44 -3.15
N ILE A 70 -0.53 1.14 -2.89
CA ILE A 70 0.62 0.27 -2.60
C ILE A 70 1.58 0.23 -3.79
N ILE A 71 1.07 0.09 -5.02
CA ILE A 71 1.90 0.10 -6.23
C ILE A 71 2.65 1.42 -6.38
N ARG A 72 2.00 2.57 -6.15
CA ARG A 72 2.67 3.89 -6.18
C ARG A 72 3.78 3.98 -5.16
N LYS A 73 3.54 3.45 -3.95
CA LYS A 73 4.53 3.40 -2.89
C LYS A 73 5.74 2.52 -3.24
N ILE A 74 5.49 1.32 -3.78
CA ILE A 74 6.56 0.43 -4.27
C ILE A 74 7.36 1.13 -5.37
N ARG A 75 6.69 1.81 -6.31
CA ARG A 75 7.37 2.59 -7.37
C ARG A 75 8.31 3.62 -6.77
N ARG A 76 7.83 4.44 -5.83
CA ARG A 76 8.65 5.43 -5.13
C ARG A 76 9.86 4.79 -4.45
N LEU A 77 9.66 3.73 -3.68
CA LEU A 77 10.75 3.03 -2.99
C LEU A 77 11.83 2.53 -3.96
N LEU A 78 11.43 1.94 -5.09
CA LEU A 78 12.37 1.34 -6.03
C LEU A 78 13.04 2.37 -6.95
N TYR A 79 12.29 3.36 -7.44
CA TYR A 79 12.75 4.27 -8.49
C TYR A 79 13.23 5.62 -7.96
N GLU A 80 12.61 6.15 -6.90
CA GLU A 80 12.96 7.46 -6.31
C GLU A 80 13.97 7.26 -5.17
N GLU A 81 13.72 6.28 -4.29
CA GLU A 81 14.55 6.05 -3.10
C GLU A 81 15.65 4.99 -3.32
N GLY A 82 15.60 4.27 -4.45
CA GLY A 82 16.66 3.34 -4.86
C GLY A 82 16.74 2.04 -4.07
N TYR A 83 15.67 1.63 -3.36
CA TYR A 83 15.61 0.35 -2.66
C TYR A 83 15.68 -0.83 -3.63
N THR A 84 16.18 -1.96 -3.14
CA THR A 84 16.00 -3.26 -3.79
C THR A 84 14.59 -3.78 -3.54
N ILE A 85 14.16 -4.82 -4.28
CA ILE A 85 12.86 -5.48 -4.05
C ILE A 85 12.74 -5.96 -2.59
N ASP A 86 13.77 -6.60 -2.06
CA ASP A 86 13.78 -7.09 -0.68
C ASP A 86 13.76 -5.93 0.33
N GLY A 87 14.51 -4.85 0.08
CA GLY A 87 14.49 -3.67 0.94
C GLY A 87 13.12 -2.98 0.96
N ALA A 88 12.48 -2.83 -0.21
CA ALA A 88 11.13 -2.30 -0.31
C ALA A 88 10.10 -3.21 0.39
N ARG A 89 10.24 -4.54 0.26
CA ARG A 89 9.36 -5.51 0.94
C ARG A 89 9.45 -5.36 2.45
N GLN A 90 10.68 -5.29 2.98
CA GLN A 90 10.90 -5.10 4.42
C GLN A 90 10.28 -3.78 4.89
N LYS A 91 10.52 -2.68 4.17
CA LYS A 91 9.98 -1.36 4.52
C LYS A 91 8.46 -1.34 4.57
N LEU A 92 7.78 -1.94 3.58
CA LEU A 92 6.31 -2.04 3.56
C LEU A 92 5.77 -2.84 4.75
N SER A 93 6.45 -3.91 5.14
CA SER A 93 6.04 -4.76 6.26
C SER A 93 6.23 -4.07 7.61
N GLU A 94 7.32 -3.32 7.78
CA GLU A 94 7.59 -2.54 8.99
C GLU A 94 6.52 -1.46 9.20
N GLU A 95 6.18 -0.72 8.15
CA GLU A 95 5.15 0.32 8.22
C GLU A 95 3.77 -0.25 8.53
N SER A 96 3.40 -1.37 7.88
CA SER A 96 2.14 -2.06 8.18
C SER A 96 2.07 -2.55 9.63
N SER A 97 3.21 -2.83 10.26
CA SER A 97 3.27 -3.22 11.67
C SER A 97 3.13 -2.02 12.60
N LYS A 98 3.71 -0.88 12.23
CA LYS A 98 3.54 0.40 12.94
C LYS A 98 2.08 0.87 12.90
N ASP A 99 1.44 0.84 11.73
CA ASP A 99 0.03 1.22 11.57
C ASP A 99 -0.88 0.37 12.47
N LYS A 100 -0.61 -0.94 12.57
CA LYS A 100 -1.35 -1.85 13.47
C LYS A 100 -1.12 -1.51 14.94
N GLN A 101 0.11 -1.14 15.31
CA GLN A 101 0.44 -0.77 16.69
C GLN A 101 -0.26 0.55 17.07
N GLU A 102 -0.20 1.56 16.22
CA GLU A 102 -0.89 2.84 16.41
C GLU A 102 -2.40 2.64 16.54
N HIS A 103 -3.01 1.84 15.68
CA HIS A 103 -4.44 1.52 15.77
C HIS A 103 -4.78 0.82 17.10
N LYS A 104 -3.92 -0.08 17.58
CA LYS A 104 -4.12 -0.75 18.87
C LYS A 104 -4.03 0.23 20.04
N VAL A 105 -3.11 1.18 19.99
CA VAL A 105 -2.98 2.26 20.99
C VAL A 105 -4.24 3.11 21.00
N TYR A 106 -4.72 3.56 19.84
CA TYR A 106 -5.94 4.36 19.73
C TYR A 106 -7.16 3.64 20.31
N GLU A 107 -7.36 2.37 19.96
CA GLU A 107 -8.46 1.56 20.50
C GLU A 107 -8.36 1.39 22.02
N THR A 108 -7.14 1.23 22.55
CA THR A 108 -6.91 1.13 24.00
C THR A 108 -7.24 2.44 24.69
N MET A 109 -6.82 3.57 24.12
CA MET A 109 -7.11 4.91 24.64
C MET A 109 -8.61 5.19 24.59
N ARG A 110 -9.29 4.85 23.50
CA ARG A 110 -10.74 5.00 23.35
C ARG A 110 -11.50 4.21 24.40
N ARG A 111 -11.08 2.98 24.70
CA ARG A 111 -11.66 2.17 25.80
C ARG A 111 -11.44 2.82 27.15
N ALA A 112 -10.21 3.28 27.43
CA ALA A 112 -9.89 3.94 28.69
C ALA A 112 -10.75 5.20 28.91
N VAL A 113 -10.91 6.03 27.86
CA VAL A 113 -11.80 7.21 27.90
C VAL A 113 -13.24 6.80 28.21
N SER A 114 -13.77 5.79 27.51
CA SER A 114 -15.14 5.32 27.74
C SER A 114 -15.37 4.80 29.17
N GLU A 115 -14.39 4.10 29.76
CA GLU A 115 -14.50 3.65 31.15
C GLU A 115 -14.44 4.82 32.14
N LEU A 116 -13.59 5.82 31.90
CA LEU A 116 -13.52 7.02 32.74
C LEU A 116 -14.81 7.86 32.67
N GLU A 117 -15.41 7.99 31.49
CA GLU A 117 -16.70 8.67 31.30
C GLU A 117 -17.81 7.99 32.12
N LYS A 118 -17.85 6.65 32.15
CA LYS A 118 -18.82 5.90 32.98
C LYS A 118 -18.62 6.16 34.47
N ILE A 119 -17.37 6.20 34.93
CA ILE A 119 -17.04 6.48 36.33
C ILE A 119 -17.47 7.90 36.69
N ALA A 120 -17.14 8.89 35.86
CA ALA A 120 -17.53 10.28 36.09
C ALA A 120 -19.07 10.41 36.19
N ALA A 121 -19.81 9.81 35.27
CA ALA A 121 -21.27 9.81 35.30
C ALA A 121 -21.84 9.17 36.58
N SER A 122 -21.20 8.12 37.10
CA SER A 122 -21.64 7.48 38.36
C SER A 122 -21.44 8.36 39.59
N LEU A 123 -20.45 9.26 39.57
CA LEU A 123 -20.17 10.21 40.66
C LEU A 123 -21.08 11.44 40.61
N GLU A 124 -21.54 11.84 39.43
CA GLU A 124 -22.49 12.96 39.27
C GLU A 124 -23.93 12.60 39.70
N MET A 125 -24.26 11.31 39.78
CA MET A 125 -25.60 10.83 40.20
C MET A 125 -25.68 10.37 41.66
N ALA A 126 -24.63 10.59 42.46
CA ALA A 126 -24.56 10.28 43.90
C ALA A 126 -24.63 11.56 44.73
#